data_AF-A0A1G1GQ61-F1
#
_entry.id   AF-A0A1G1GQ61-F1
#
_cell.length_a   1.000
_cell.length_b   1.000
_cell.length_c   1.000
_cell.angle_alpha   90.00
_cell.angle_beta   90.00
_cell.angle_gamma   90.00
#
_symmetry.space_group_name_H-M   'P 1'
#
loop_
_entity.id
_entity.type
_entity.pdbx_description
1 polymer ?
#
loop_
_entity_poly.entity_id
_entity_poly.type
_entity_poly.pdbx_seq_one_letter_code
_entity_poly.pdbx_strand_id
1 'polypeptide(L)'
;MSGCGTANDQATFDTDGEGHPAGWLPAGHMTAARADMNTCGSCHGADFSGGIARVSCSSCHMGGASSVHPLDWQISANINHRWTAFNSGTTSCANAYCHGSDLAGVPESGPACDSCHTPVPSAENCTTCHGFPPAGAFFPNTAGKHEKHTALRGVDCSVCHINKNHADINVDVNFLSLYSAKSGTPSNDAAGHTCSNVSCHGGQTTPSWLTGTIDVNTECTLCHSYGTSEYNSYNSGKHDRHVNGLGILSLACTVCHDTGKVAVNHFKHLDTALLEGPASATLNDSINYNGTSCSNACHTESRSWK
;
A
#
# COMPACT_ATOMS: atom_id res chain seq x y z
N MET A 1 -15.56 13.81 -59.79
CA MET A 1 -14.23 13.71 -59.15
C MET A 1 -14.03 14.98 -58.35
N SER A 2 -14.44 15.00 -57.08
CA SER A 2 -14.02 16.05 -56.16
C SER A 2 -12.58 15.71 -55.81
N GLY A 3 -11.63 16.37 -56.48
CA GLY A 3 -10.21 16.13 -56.24
C GLY A 3 -9.85 16.54 -54.81
N CYS A 4 -8.72 16.06 -54.32
CA CYS A 4 -8.03 16.62 -53.15
C CYS A 4 -7.50 18.07 -53.44
N GLY A 5 -8.19 18.82 -54.31
CA GLY A 5 -7.89 20.14 -54.83
C GLY A 5 -9.11 20.73 -55.56
N THR A 6 -9.21 22.07 -55.49
CA THR A 6 -10.30 23.01 -55.85
C THR A 6 -11.54 23.06 -54.94
N ALA A 7 -11.81 24.27 -54.45
CA ALA A 7 -12.89 24.63 -53.53
C ALA A 7 -14.28 24.38 -54.14
N ASN A 8 -15.20 23.93 -53.30
CA ASN A 8 -16.64 24.00 -53.54
C ASN A 8 -17.35 24.18 -52.19
N ASP A 9 -18.64 24.50 -52.23
CA ASP A 9 -19.44 24.77 -51.02
C ASP A 9 -19.70 23.52 -50.15
N GLN A 10 -19.13 22.38 -50.52
CA GLN A 10 -19.10 21.12 -49.76
C GLN A 10 -17.68 20.76 -49.28
N ALA A 11 -16.66 21.56 -49.62
CA ALA A 11 -15.26 21.28 -49.32
C ALA A 11 -14.86 21.90 -47.97
N THR A 12 -14.49 21.05 -47.02
CA THR A 12 -13.91 21.44 -45.71
C THR A 12 -12.41 21.70 -45.81
N PHE A 13 -11.94 22.24 -46.93
CA PHE A 13 -10.52 22.40 -47.25
C PHE A 13 -10.19 23.86 -47.58
N ASP A 14 -9.07 24.34 -47.03
CA ASP A 14 -8.45 25.60 -47.39
C ASP A 14 -7.64 25.40 -48.68
N THR A 15 -8.09 26.00 -49.77
CA THR A 15 -7.43 25.92 -51.06
C THR A 15 -6.12 26.68 -51.16
N ASP A 16 -5.85 27.57 -50.20
CA ASP A 16 -4.65 28.40 -50.19
C ASP A 16 -3.51 27.78 -49.34
N GLY A 17 -3.80 26.71 -48.59
CA GLY A 17 -2.88 26.06 -47.64
C GLY A 17 -2.75 24.54 -47.74
N GLU A 18 -3.34 23.88 -48.74
CA GLU A 18 -3.29 22.41 -48.94
C GLU A 18 -3.76 21.60 -47.69
N GLY A 19 -4.72 22.11 -46.93
CA GLY A 19 -5.14 21.52 -45.65
C GLY A 19 -6.58 21.83 -45.24
N HIS A 20 -6.98 21.42 -44.04
CA HIS A 20 -8.26 21.83 -43.45
C HIS A 20 -8.18 23.27 -42.89
N PRO A 21 -9.31 23.99 -42.76
CA PRO A 21 -9.36 25.32 -42.15
C PRO A 21 -8.73 25.37 -40.76
N ALA A 22 -8.26 26.55 -40.36
CA ALA A 22 -7.76 26.78 -39.01
C ALA A 22 -8.81 26.40 -37.95
N GLY A 23 -8.39 25.75 -36.86
CA GLY A 23 -9.30 25.28 -35.80
C GLY A 23 -10.07 24.00 -36.14
N TRP A 24 -9.69 23.27 -37.19
CA TRP A 24 -10.33 22.02 -37.60
C TRP A 24 -10.42 20.96 -36.51
N LEU A 25 -9.37 20.81 -35.69
CA LEU A 25 -9.32 19.82 -34.63
C LEU A 25 -9.81 20.38 -33.27
N PRO A 26 -10.49 19.55 -32.45
CA PRO A 26 -11.07 18.25 -32.82
C PRO A 26 -12.50 18.40 -33.42
N ALA A 27 -13.23 19.49 -33.12
CA ALA A 27 -14.68 19.57 -33.35
C ALA A 27 -15.12 19.51 -34.82
N GLY A 28 -14.43 20.24 -35.71
CA GLY A 28 -14.72 20.24 -37.15
C GLY A 28 -14.46 18.87 -37.78
N HIS A 29 -13.30 18.28 -37.44
CA HIS A 29 -12.93 16.92 -37.83
C HIS A 29 -13.97 15.88 -37.42
N MET A 30 -14.38 15.90 -36.15
CA MET A 30 -15.36 14.94 -35.62
C MET A 30 -16.72 15.07 -36.30
N THR A 31 -17.17 16.31 -36.55
CA THR A 31 -18.46 16.57 -37.22
C THR A 31 -18.46 16.00 -38.65
N ALA A 32 -17.39 16.23 -39.40
CA ALA A 32 -17.26 15.71 -40.77
C ALA A 32 -17.11 14.18 -40.79
N ALA A 33 -16.30 13.60 -39.89
CA ALA A 33 -16.11 12.16 -39.80
C ALA A 33 -17.41 11.41 -39.40
N ARG A 34 -18.23 12.01 -38.52
CA ARG A 34 -19.57 11.49 -38.18
C ARG A 34 -20.56 11.57 -39.34
N ALA A 35 -20.40 12.54 -40.24
CA ALA A 35 -21.26 12.70 -41.40
C ALA A 35 -20.97 11.62 -42.46
N ASP A 36 -19.71 11.47 -42.91
CA ASP A 36 -19.28 10.36 -43.77
C ASP A 36 -17.75 10.25 -43.84
N MET A 37 -17.20 9.27 -43.12
CA MET A 37 -15.75 8.99 -43.10
C MET A 37 -15.20 8.49 -44.44
N ASN A 38 -16.03 7.93 -45.33
CA ASN A 38 -15.55 7.40 -46.61
C ASN A 38 -15.08 8.52 -47.55
N THR A 39 -15.60 9.73 -47.38
CA THR A 39 -15.17 10.92 -48.14
C THR A 39 -13.69 11.23 -47.92
N CYS A 40 -13.17 10.92 -46.73
CA CYS A 40 -11.78 11.17 -46.33
C CYS A 40 -10.77 10.25 -47.04
N GLY A 41 -11.20 9.05 -47.44
CA GLY A 41 -10.30 8.00 -47.95
C GLY A 41 -9.60 8.37 -49.26
N SER A 42 -10.18 9.30 -50.03
CA SER A 42 -9.59 9.84 -51.25
C SER A 42 -8.25 10.54 -51.02
N CYS A 43 -8.05 11.17 -49.85
CA CYS A 43 -6.82 11.87 -49.50
C CYS A 43 -6.05 11.18 -48.36
N HIS A 44 -6.75 10.57 -47.39
CA HIS A 44 -6.15 9.88 -46.24
C HIS A 44 -5.84 8.40 -46.49
N GLY A 45 -6.13 7.88 -47.68
CA GLY A 45 -5.93 6.49 -48.06
C GLY A 45 -7.16 5.63 -47.78
N ALA A 46 -7.34 4.56 -48.58
CA ALA A 46 -8.46 3.64 -48.43
C ALA A 46 -8.46 2.89 -47.09
N ASP A 47 -7.29 2.75 -46.49
CA ASP A 47 -7.05 2.17 -45.16
C ASP A 47 -6.91 3.24 -44.06
N PHE A 48 -7.04 4.52 -44.42
CA PHE A 48 -6.85 5.68 -43.54
C PHE A 48 -5.48 5.73 -42.84
N SER A 49 -4.45 5.11 -43.44
CA SER A 49 -3.08 5.09 -42.90
C SER A 49 -2.27 6.34 -43.24
N GLY A 50 -2.86 7.30 -43.95
CA GLY A 50 -2.28 8.61 -44.22
C GLY A 50 -2.38 9.04 -45.67
N GLY A 51 -2.38 8.10 -46.62
CA GLY A 51 -2.54 8.40 -48.05
C GLY A 51 -1.65 9.55 -48.54
N ILE A 52 -2.22 10.43 -49.37
CA ILE A 52 -1.56 11.63 -49.88
C ILE A 52 -1.43 12.69 -48.77
N ALA A 53 -2.40 12.76 -47.86
CA ALA A 53 -2.43 13.72 -46.76
C ALA A 53 -1.34 13.47 -45.69
N ARG A 54 -0.74 12.28 -45.66
CA ARG A 54 0.25 11.81 -44.66
C ARG A 54 -0.22 11.89 -43.20
N VAL A 55 -1.54 11.98 -42.97
CA VAL A 55 -2.15 12.02 -41.65
C VAL A 55 -2.98 10.75 -41.45
N SER A 56 -2.46 9.82 -40.65
CA SER A 56 -3.14 8.59 -40.28
C SER A 56 -4.22 8.85 -39.23
N CYS A 57 -5.35 8.16 -39.32
CA CYS A 57 -6.33 8.14 -38.23
C CYS A 57 -5.72 7.68 -36.91
N SER A 58 -4.77 6.73 -36.95
CA SER A 58 -4.12 6.20 -35.74
C SER A 58 -3.22 7.18 -34.99
N SER A 59 -2.99 8.37 -35.54
CA SER A 59 -2.28 9.45 -34.84
C SER A 59 -3.01 9.94 -33.59
N CYS A 60 -4.35 9.88 -33.62
CA CYS A 60 -5.22 10.20 -32.49
C CYS A 60 -6.13 9.02 -32.11
N HIS A 61 -6.39 8.10 -33.05
CA HIS A 61 -7.31 6.97 -32.86
C HIS A 61 -6.59 5.66 -32.52
N MET A 62 -6.39 5.42 -31.22
CA MET A 62 -5.60 4.30 -30.71
C MET A 62 -6.18 2.92 -31.00
N GLY A 63 -7.50 2.81 -31.21
CA GLY A 63 -8.18 1.55 -31.54
C GLY A 63 -8.59 1.44 -33.01
N GLY A 64 -8.04 2.26 -33.90
CA GLY A 64 -8.45 2.35 -35.31
C GLY A 64 -9.45 3.47 -35.58
N ALA A 65 -9.81 3.72 -36.85
CA ALA A 65 -10.43 4.97 -37.30
C ALA A 65 -11.69 5.46 -36.54
N SER A 66 -12.43 4.58 -35.87
CA SER A 66 -13.62 4.91 -35.08
C SER A 66 -13.41 4.88 -33.55
N SER A 67 -12.20 4.57 -33.06
CA SER A 67 -11.92 4.36 -31.64
C SER A 67 -10.71 5.18 -31.19
N VAL A 68 -10.96 6.23 -30.41
CA VAL A 68 -9.92 7.08 -29.82
C VAL A 68 -9.13 6.40 -28.70
N HIS A 69 -9.73 5.37 -28.08
CA HIS A 69 -9.07 4.49 -27.12
C HIS A 69 -8.78 3.11 -27.74
N PRO A 70 -7.85 2.33 -27.15
CA PRO A 70 -7.64 0.93 -27.51
C PRO A 70 -8.96 0.11 -27.53
N LEU A 71 -9.07 -0.85 -28.44
CA LEU A 71 -10.32 -1.60 -28.67
C LEU A 71 -10.81 -2.39 -27.45
N ASP A 72 -9.90 -2.85 -26.60
CA ASP A 72 -10.20 -3.55 -25.35
C ASP A 72 -10.94 -2.67 -24.32
N TRP A 73 -10.86 -1.34 -24.44
CA TRP A 73 -11.65 -0.41 -23.61
C TRP A 73 -13.15 -0.48 -23.91
N GLN A 74 -13.56 -0.98 -25.08
CA GLN A 74 -14.98 -1.10 -25.42
C GLN A 74 -15.70 -2.17 -24.58
N ILE A 75 -14.97 -3.12 -23.99
CA ILE A 75 -15.53 -4.17 -23.13
C ILE A 75 -15.79 -3.65 -21.72
N SER A 76 -14.95 -2.74 -21.21
CA SER A 76 -15.05 -2.19 -19.85
C SER A 76 -14.29 -0.86 -19.69
N ALA A 77 -14.85 0.22 -20.25
CA ALA A 77 -14.20 1.53 -20.28
C ALA A 77 -13.77 2.03 -18.89
N ASN A 78 -14.60 1.85 -17.86
CA ASN A 78 -14.28 2.31 -16.49
C ASN A 78 -13.09 1.56 -15.86
N ILE A 79 -12.96 0.26 -16.11
CA ILE A 79 -11.87 -0.55 -15.54
C ILE A 79 -10.55 -0.21 -16.25
N ASN A 80 -10.60 -0.15 -17.58
CA ASN A 80 -9.41 0.11 -18.40
C ASN A 80 -8.95 1.57 -18.28
N HIS A 81 -9.88 2.52 -18.22
CA HIS A 81 -9.58 3.93 -17.91
C HIS A 81 -8.84 4.06 -16.58
N ARG A 82 -9.38 3.47 -15.50
CA ARG A 82 -8.74 3.48 -14.18
C ARG A 82 -7.34 2.87 -14.25
N TRP A 83 -7.21 1.69 -14.84
CA TRP A 83 -5.94 0.95 -14.87
C TRP A 83 -4.86 1.70 -15.67
N THR A 84 -5.21 2.25 -16.83
CA THR A 84 -4.27 3.01 -17.66
C THR A 84 -3.87 4.33 -17.03
N ALA A 85 -4.83 5.13 -16.54
CA ALA A 85 -4.51 6.40 -15.87
C ALA A 85 -3.63 6.19 -14.63
N PHE A 86 -3.82 5.08 -13.92
CA PHE A 86 -3.06 4.74 -12.73
C PHE A 86 -1.65 4.21 -13.04
N ASN A 87 -1.50 3.25 -13.96
CA ASN A 87 -0.20 2.61 -14.22
C ASN A 87 0.67 3.36 -15.23
N SER A 88 0.05 4.00 -16.22
CA SER A 88 0.77 4.70 -17.30
C SER A 88 0.82 6.21 -17.08
N GLY A 89 0.13 6.71 -16.05
CA GLY A 89 -0.06 8.13 -15.81
C GLY A 89 -1.01 8.78 -16.81
N THR A 90 -1.22 10.09 -16.67
CA THR A 90 -2.15 10.88 -17.49
C THR A 90 -1.45 11.76 -18.52
N THR A 91 -0.12 11.74 -18.58
CA THR A 91 0.69 12.64 -19.43
C THR A 91 0.32 12.56 -20.91
N SER A 92 0.07 11.37 -21.44
CA SER A 92 -0.36 11.19 -22.84
C SER A 92 -1.80 11.68 -23.09
N CYS A 93 -2.63 11.67 -22.06
CA CYS A 93 -4.03 12.13 -22.09
C CYS A 93 -4.11 13.67 -22.00
N ALA A 94 -3.17 14.29 -21.29
CA ALA A 94 -3.09 15.71 -20.99
C ALA A 94 -2.58 16.52 -22.19
N ASN A 95 -3.41 16.65 -23.22
CA ASN A 95 -3.11 17.41 -24.41
C ASN A 95 -4.33 18.20 -24.89
N ALA A 96 -4.11 19.21 -25.74
CA ALA A 96 -5.15 20.13 -26.20
C ALA A 96 -6.30 19.47 -27.00
N TYR A 97 -6.14 18.21 -27.45
CA TYR A 97 -7.09 17.54 -28.32
C TYR A 97 -7.92 16.46 -27.61
N CYS A 98 -7.35 15.77 -26.62
CA CYS A 98 -8.02 14.66 -25.92
C CYS A 98 -8.76 15.13 -24.66
N HIS A 99 -8.05 15.24 -23.54
CA HIS A 99 -8.64 15.60 -22.24
C HIS A 99 -8.28 17.01 -21.76
N GLY A 100 -7.55 17.79 -22.56
CA GLY A 100 -7.08 19.12 -22.18
C GLY A 100 -5.68 19.05 -21.58
N SER A 101 -4.85 20.06 -21.79
CA SER A 101 -3.48 20.12 -21.24
C SER A 101 -3.45 20.11 -19.70
N ASP A 102 -4.52 20.56 -19.08
CA ASP A 102 -4.77 20.59 -17.64
C ASP A 102 -5.80 19.56 -17.19
N LEU A 103 -6.20 18.64 -18.08
CA LEU A 103 -7.24 17.64 -17.84
C LEU A 103 -8.62 18.20 -17.50
N ALA A 104 -8.90 19.46 -17.88
CA ALA A 104 -10.19 20.13 -17.70
C ALA A 104 -11.25 19.75 -18.77
N GLY A 105 -10.93 18.79 -19.63
CA GLY A 105 -11.79 18.31 -20.70
C GLY A 105 -11.67 19.13 -21.98
N VAL A 106 -12.04 18.51 -23.09
CA VAL A 106 -12.15 19.15 -24.41
C VAL A 106 -13.56 18.89 -24.93
N PRO A 107 -14.35 19.94 -25.25
CA PRO A 107 -15.70 19.76 -25.77
C PRO A 107 -15.75 18.76 -26.93
N GLU A 108 -16.74 17.86 -26.88
CA GLU A 108 -16.98 16.81 -27.88
C GLU A 108 -15.88 15.74 -28.05
N SER A 109 -14.77 15.83 -27.29
CA SER A 109 -13.63 14.92 -27.37
C SER A 109 -13.49 14.07 -26.09
N GLY A 110 -12.96 14.65 -25.01
CA GLY A 110 -12.70 13.95 -23.74
C GLY A 110 -13.30 14.71 -22.55
N PRO A 111 -13.90 14.00 -21.58
CA PRO A 111 -14.40 14.61 -20.35
C PRO A 111 -13.27 15.16 -19.47
N ALA A 112 -13.61 16.12 -18.62
CA ALA A 112 -12.75 16.60 -17.53
C ALA A 112 -12.59 15.52 -16.45
N CYS A 113 -11.42 15.45 -15.81
CA CYS A 113 -11.20 14.45 -14.74
C CYS A 113 -12.19 14.62 -13.57
N ASP A 114 -12.48 15.86 -13.20
CA ASP A 114 -13.37 16.22 -12.09
C ASP A 114 -14.87 16.02 -12.38
N SER A 115 -15.24 15.79 -13.64
CA SER A 115 -16.62 15.45 -14.01
C SER A 115 -17.09 14.13 -13.38
N CYS A 116 -16.16 13.22 -13.08
CA CYS A 116 -16.41 11.94 -12.44
C CYS A 116 -15.61 11.75 -11.14
N HIS A 117 -14.40 12.30 -11.04
CA HIS A 117 -13.53 12.12 -9.88
C HIS A 117 -13.56 13.34 -8.96
N THR A 118 -14.38 13.27 -7.90
CA THR A 118 -14.48 14.32 -6.87
C THR A 118 -14.14 13.74 -5.48
N PRO A 119 -12.94 14.02 -4.92
CA PRO A 119 -11.84 14.79 -5.49
C PRO A 119 -11.04 14.02 -6.56
N VAL A 120 -10.31 14.75 -7.41
CA VAL A 120 -9.40 14.15 -8.40
C VAL A 120 -8.28 13.40 -7.67
N PRO A 121 -8.02 12.12 -7.99
CA PRO A 121 -6.90 11.37 -7.44
C PRO A 121 -5.56 12.07 -7.60
N SER A 122 -4.83 12.21 -6.50
CA SER A 122 -3.44 12.63 -6.49
C SER A 122 -2.66 11.76 -5.51
N ALA A 123 -1.35 11.62 -5.74
CA ALA A 123 -0.45 10.88 -4.84
C ALA A 123 -0.39 11.50 -3.42
N GLU A 124 -0.80 12.76 -3.27
CA GLU A 124 -0.83 13.47 -1.99
C GLU A 124 -2.09 13.16 -1.16
N ASN A 125 -3.18 12.74 -1.81
CA ASN A 125 -4.41 12.33 -1.13
C ASN A 125 -4.45 10.81 -1.00
N CYS A 126 -3.79 10.29 0.03
CA CYS A 126 -3.71 8.85 0.31
C CYS A 126 -5.09 8.15 0.28
N THR A 127 -6.14 8.88 0.68
CA THR A 127 -7.53 8.41 0.72
C THR A 127 -8.15 8.11 -0.63
N THR A 128 -7.55 8.55 -1.73
CA THR A 128 -8.17 8.37 -3.05
C THR A 128 -8.05 6.93 -3.58
N CYS A 129 -7.05 6.17 -3.14
CA CYS A 129 -6.91 4.77 -3.51
C CYS A 129 -7.31 3.81 -2.37
N HIS A 130 -6.99 4.15 -1.12
CA HIS A 130 -7.30 3.34 0.06
C HIS A 130 -7.49 4.22 1.30
N GLY A 131 -8.03 3.70 2.40
CA GLY A 131 -8.12 4.45 3.65
C GLY A 131 -6.75 4.88 4.19
N PHE A 132 -6.72 5.87 5.10
CA PHE A 132 -5.51 6.25 5.82
C PHE A 132 -5.77 6.19 7.34
N PRO A 133 -5.45 5.05 8.02
CA PRO A 133 -4.88 3.82 7.48
C PRO A 133 -5.87 3.01 6.61
N PRO A 134 -5.40 2.06 5.79
CA PRO A 134 -6.29 1.13 5.08
C PRO A 134 -7.25 0.43 6.04
N ALA A 135 -8.49 0.21 5.62
CA ALA A 135 -9.56 -0.29 6.50
C ALA A 135 -10.54 -1.27 5.84
N GLY A 136 -10.37 -1.59 4.55
CA GLY A 136 -11.22 -2.53 3.83
C GLY A 136 -10.70 -3.97 3.85
N ALA A 137 -11.40 -4.84 3.13
CA ALA A 137 -11.05 -6.28 3.06
C ALA A 137 -10.20 -6.66 1.84
N PHE A 138 -10.04 -5.77 0.86
CA PHE A 138 -9.44 -6.07 -0.44
C PHE A 138 -8.44 -5.00 -0.87
N PHE A 139 -7.40 -5.44 -1.59
CA PHE A 139 -6.39 -4.56 -2.16
C PHE A 139 -7.01 -3.48 -3.07
N PRO A 140 -6.53 -2.22 -3.04
CA PRO A 140 -5.41 -1.71 -2.24
C PRO A 140 -5.80 -1.28 -0.80
N ASN A 141 -7.07 -1.37 -0.43
CA ASN A 141 -7.58 -0.94 0.87
C ASN A 141 -7.70 -2.11 1.85
N THR A 142 -6.64 -2.89 2.06
CA THR A 142 -6.68 -4.02 3.01
C THR A 142 -6.27 -3.57 4.43
N ALA A 143 -7.14 -3.76 5.42
CA ALA A 143 -6.94 -3.26 6.78
C ALA A 143 -5.70 -3.84 7.47
N GLY A 144 -5.46 -5.14 7.32
CA GLY A 144 -4.41 -5.84 8.06
C GLY A 144 -4.52 -5.65 9.57
N LYS A 145 -3.39 -5.46 10.27
CA LYS A 145 -3.36 -5.18 11.73
C LYS A 145 -3.03 -3.73 12.09
N HIS A 146 -3.31 -2.76 11.21
CA HIS A 146 -3.06 -1.34 11.53
C HIS A 146 -3.69 -0.94 12.86
N GLU A 147 -4.96 -1.24 13.07
CA GLU A 147 -5.71 -0.89 14.29
C GLU A 147 -5.00 -1.35 15.58
N LYS A 148 -4.43 -2.57 15.58
CA LYS A 148 -3.72 -3.10 16.75
C LYS A 148 -2.41 -2.37 17.02
N HIS A 149 -1.70 -1.95 15.96
CA HIS A 149 -0.41 -1.28 16.08
C HIS A 149 -0.58 0.20 16.41
N THR A 150 -1.50 0.91 15.75
CA THR A 150 -1.76 2.32 16.01
C THR A 150 -2.43 2.58 17.36
N ALA A 151 -2.96 1.54 18.01
CA ALA A 151 -3.42 1.61 19.40
C ALA A 151 -2.26 1.64 20.42
N LEU A 152 -1.04 1.27 20.01
CA LEU A 152 0.14 1.32 20.88
C LEU A 152 0.68 2.76 20.94
N ARG A 153 1.00 3.20 22.15
CA ARG A 153 1.49 4.56 22.39
C ARG A 153 2.84 4.76 21.72
N GLY A 154 2.96 5.80 20.89
CA GLY A 154 4.20 6.13 20.18
C GLY A 154 4.43 5.33 18.90
N VAL A 155 3.47 4.49 18.49
CA VAL A 155 3.52 3.78 17.21
C VAL A 155 2.65 4.52 16.19
N ASP A 156 3.29 5.31 15.34
CA ASP A 156 2.66 5.99 14.21
C ASP A 156 3.13 5.42 12.86
N CYS A 157 2.59 5.94 11.75
CA CYS A 157 2.90 5.45 10.41
C CYS A 157 4.38 5.53 10.04
N SER A 158 5.13 6.50 10.60
CA SER A 158 6.55 6.72 10.29
C SER A 158 7.46 5.62 10.86
N VAL A 159 6.98 4.86 11.85
CA VAL A 159 7.70 3.72 12.43
C VAL A 159 7.97 2.62 11.40
N CYS A 160 7.00 2.36 10.52
CA CYS A 160 7.03 1.25 9.56
C CYS A 160 7.10 1.70 8.10
N HIS A 161 6.91 2.97 7.81
CA HIS A 161 6.88 3.47 6.44
C HIS A 161 7.81 4.65 6.21
N ILE A 162 9.09 4.34 6.09
CA ILE A 162 10.16 5.30 5.84
C ILE A 162 10.43 5.41 4.33
N ASN A 163 10.73 6.63 3.85
CA ASN A 163 11.15 6.92 2.46
C ASN A 163 10.20 6.35 1.39
N LYS A 164 8.92 6.73 1.46
CA LYS A 164 7.85 6.12 0.64
C LYS A 164 7.93 6.47 -0.84
N ASN A 165 7.83 5.47 -1.72
CA ASN A 165 7.48 5.61 -3.12
C ASN A 165 6.21 4.79 -3.43
N HIS A 166 5.10 5.08 -2.73
CA HIS A 166 3.80 4.37 -2.88
C HIS A 166 3.19 4.36 -4.30
N ALA A 167 3.71 5.14 -5.25
CA ALA A 167 3.25 5.18 -6.63
C ALA A 167 3.72 3.99 -7.48
N ASP A 168 4.54 3.08 -6.93
CA ASP A 168 5.09 1.93 -7.66
C ASP A 168 4.33 0.60 -7.38
N ILE A 169 3.14 0.67 -6.78
CA ILE A 169 2.27 -0.45 -6.35
C ILE A 169 2.86 -1.39 -5.28
N ASN A 170 4.04 -1.09 -4.74
CA ASN A 170 4.61 -1.82 -3.63
C ASN A 170 4.22 -1.17 -2.29
N VAL A 171 3.89 -1.99 -1.31
CA VAL A 171 3.79 -1.52 0.07
C VAL A 171 5.21 -1.44 0.61
N ASP A 172 5.81 -0.24 0.56
CA ASP A 172 7.10 0.03 1.19
C ASP A 172 6.94 -0.04 2.71
N VAL A 173 7.23 -1.21 3.28
CA VAL A 173 7.39 -1.39 4.73
C VAL A 173 8.88 -1.42 5.04
N ASN A 174 9.37 -0.38 5.69
CA ASN A 174 10.72 -0.32 6.21
C ASN A 174 10.70 0.33 7.60
N PHE A 175 11.38 -0.29 8.54
CA PHE A 175 11.30 0.07 9.96
C PHE A 175 12.43 1.02 10.36
N LEU A 176 12.17 1.86 11.36
CA LEU A 176 13.23 2.67 11.95
C LEU A 176 14.22 1.72 12.64
N SER A 177 15.52 1.93 12.42
CA SER A 177 16.57 1.11 13.02
C SER A 177 16.55 1.11 14.54
N LEU A 178 15.92 2.12 15.16
CA LEU A 178 15.63 2.19 16.58
C LEU A 178 14.86 0.95 17.09
N TYR A 179 14.00 0.36 16.26
CA TYR A 179 13.20 -0.81 16.60
C TYR A 179 13.86 -2.13 16.21
N SER A 180 15.17 -2.16 15.94
CA SER A 180 15.89 -3.40 15.68
C SER A 180 15.92 -4.30 16.91
N ALA A 181 15.58 -5.57 16.73
CA ALA A 181 15.81 -6.56 17.78
C ALA A 181 17.30 -6.87 17.91
N LYS A 182 17.69 -7.48 19.03
CA LYS A 182 19.07 -7.92 19.24
C LYS A 182 19.48 -9.05 18.26
N SER A 183 18.51 -9.74 17.67
CA SER A 183 18.70 -10.78 16.65
C SER A 183 19.09 -10.23 15.27
N GLY A 184 18.87 -8.93 14.99
CA GLY A 184 19.28 -8.32 13.72
C GLY A 184 18.41 -7.14 13.28
N THR A 185 18.59 -6.74 12.03
CA THR A 185 17.82 -5.65 11.39
C THR A 185 16.39 -6.10 11.09
N PRO A 186 15.37 -5.25 11.34
CA PRO A 186 13.98 -5.51 10.98
C PRO A 186 13.81 -5.90 9.51
N SER A 187 12.97 -6.90 9.27
CA SER A 187 12.63 -7.34 7.92
C SER A 187 11.16 -7.70 7.84
N ASN A 188 10.59 -7.60 6.63
CA ASN A 188 9.27 -8.11 6.32
C ASN A 188 9.37 -9.17 5.21
N ASP A 189 8.51 -10.17 5.28
CA ASP A 189 8.24 -11.12 4.20
C ASP A 189 6.87 -10.77 3.61
N ALA A 190 6.87 -10.19 2.42
CA ALA A 190 5.66 -9.80 1.71
C ALA A 190 4.77 -10.99 1.33
N ALA A 191 5.35 -12.16 1.03
CA ALA A 191 4.58 -13.34 0.65
C ALA A 191 3.91 -13.99 1.87
N GLY A 192 4.66 -14.17 2.96
CA GLY A 192 4.14 -14.66 4.24
C GLY A 192 3.30 -13.64 5.01
N HIS A 193 3.40 -12.36 4.65
CA HIS A 193 2.85 -11.23 5.41
C HIS A 193 3.35 -11.22 6.86
N THR A 194 4.61 -11.53 7.10
CA THR A 194 5.21 -11.61 8.43
C THR A 194 6.34 -10.60 8.59
N CYS A 195 6.66 -10.27 9.83
CA CYS A 195 7.83 -9.47 10.18
C CYS A 195 8.79 -10.30 11.02
N SER A 196 10.07 -9.97 10.98
CA SER A 196 11.10 -10.61 11.81
C SER A 196 12.10 -9.55 12.28
N ASN A 197 12.85 -9.86 13.35
CA ASN A 197 13.89 -8.97 13.90
C ASN A 197 13.37 -7.58 14.33
N VAL A 198 12.07 -7.46 14.63
CA VAL A 198 11.46 -6.25 15.20
C VAL A 198 11.44 -6.38 16.73
N SER A 199 12.01 -5.41 17.43
CA SER A 199 12.11 -5.38 18.89
C SER A 199 10.76 -5.49 19.62
N CYS A 200 9.69 -4.91 19.07
CA CYS A 200 8.33 -5.01 19.62
C CYS A 200 7.80 -6.46 19.69
N HIS A 201 8.31 -7.35 18.84
CA HIS A 201 8.01 -8.78 18.81
C HIS A 201 9.20 -9.63 19.29
N GLY A 202 10.11 -9.03 20.06
CA GLY A 202 11.31 -9.67 20.61
C GLY A 202 12.28 -10.25 19.57
N GLY A 203 12.15 -9.83 18.31
CA GLY A 203 12.96 -10.34 17.20
C GLY A 203 12.47 -11.66 16.60
N GLN A 204 11.41 -12.26 17.16
CA GLN A 204 10.77 -13.46 16.62
C GLN A 204 10.04 -13.15 15.30
N THR A 205 9.78 -14.19 14.51
CA THR A 205 8.89 -14.08 13.36
C THR A 205 7.45 -13.94 13.83
N THR A 206 6.77 -12.87 13.39
CA THR A 206 5.39 -12.60 13.78
C THR A 206 4.41 -13.56 13.13
N PRO A 207 3.20 -13.72 13.71
CA PRO A 207 2.05 -14.19 12.95
C PRO A 207 1.76 -13.29 11.75
N SER A 208 0.94 -13.79 10.82
CA SER A 208 0.55 -13.04 9.63
C SER A 208 -0.11 -11.70 9.97
N TRP A 209 0.33 -10.62 9.31
CA TRP A 209 -0.27 -9.29 9.35
C TRP A 209 -1.72 -9.26 8.85
N LEU A 210 -2.13 -10.20 8.00
CA LEU A 210 -3.50 -10.25 7.51
C LEU A 210 -4.38 -11.08 8.42
N THR A 211 -3.94 -12.31 8.74
CA THR A 211 -4.82 -13.32 9.36
C THR A 211 -4.43 -13.69 10.79
N GLY A 212 -3.19 -13.41 11.21
CA GLY A 212 -2.66 -13.80 12.51
C GLY A 212 -3.25 -13.00 13.67
N THR A 213 -3.08 -13.55 14.87
CA THR A 213 -3.48 -12.92 16.14
C THR A 213 -2.44 -13.25 17.20
N ILE A 214 -2.32 -12.37 18.20
CA ILE A 214 -1.53 -12.60 19.42
C ILE A 214 -2.41 -12.20 20.60
N ASP A 215 -2.57 -13.08 21.59
CA ASP A 215 -3.01 -12.71 22.93
C ASP A 215 -1.79 -12.38 23.79
N VAL A 216 -1.51 -11.08 23.92
CA VAL A 216 -0.35 -10.55 24.66
C VAL A 216 -0.36 -10.92 26.14
N ASN A 217 -1.49 -11.36 26.71
CA ASN A 217 -1.57 -11.75 28.11
C ASN A 217 -1.14 -13.19 28.38
N THR A 218 -1.16 -14.04 27.35
CA THR A 218 -0.96 -15.49 27.54
C THR A 218 0.13 -16.06 26.63
N GLU A 219 0.33 -15.49 25.45
CA GLU A 219 1.24 -16.00 24.42
C GLU A 219 2.63 -15.32 24.49
N CYS A 220 3.21 -15.27 25.68
CA CYS A 220 4.47 -14.58 25.95
C CYS A 220 5.62 -15.05 25.04
N THR A 221 5.64 -16.33 24.69
CA THR A 221 6.71 -16.96 23.89
C THR A 221 6.68 -16.60 22.41
N LEU A 222 5.60 -15.96 21.92
CA LEU A 222 5.55 -15.39 20.57
C LEU A 222 6.47 -14.18 20.43
N CYS A 223 6.82 -13.53 21.55
CA CYS A 223 7.79 -12.44 21.58
C CYS A 223 9.06 -12.85 22.33
N HIS A 224 8.94 -13.60 23.43
CA HIS A 224 10.05 -13.89 24.33
C HIS A 224 10.62 -15.31 24.16
N SER A 225 11.87 -15.35 23.70
CA SER A 225 12.69 -16.53 23.49
C SER A 225 13.54 -16.85 24.72
N TYR A 226 13.83 -18.14 24.92
CA TYR A 226 14.74 -18.57 25.97
C TYR A 226 16.20 -18.24 25.60
N GLY A 227 16.93 -17.65 26.56
CA GLY A 227 18.35 -17.35 26.43
C GLY A 227 18.66 -15.87 26.62
N THR A 228 19.67 -15.40 25.87
CA THR A 228 20.22 -14.04 25.98
C THR A 228 20.12 -13.24 24.67
N SER A 229 19.31 -13.73 23.72
CA SER A 229 19.10 -13.15 22.39
C SER A 229 18.18 -11.92 22.36
N GLU A 230 17.70 -11.44 23.52
CA GLU A 230 16.80 -10.30 23.64
C GLU A 230 17.39 -9.20 24.53
N TYR A 231 16.84 -7.98 24.41
CA TYR A 231 17.24 -6.86 25.27
C TYR A 231 16.51 -6.85 26.63
N ASN A 232 15.21 -7.16 26.66
CA ASN A 232 14.33 -6.87 27.78
C ASN A 232 13.64 -8.10 28.43
N SER A 233 13.95 -9.33 28.00
CA SER A 233 13.39 -10.55 28.60
C SER A 233 14.32 -11.76 28.51
N TYR A 234 15.58 -11.59 28.93
CA TYR A 234 16.46 -12.75 29.08
C TYR A 234 15.89 -13.67 30.17
N ASN A 235 15.64 -14.94 29.82
CA ASN A 235 15.27 -15.95 30.80
C ASN A 235 16.43 -16.14 31.78
N SER A 236 16.36 -15.47 32.92
CA SER A 236 17.40 -15.39 33.95
C SER A 236 17.25 -16.44 35.04
N GLY A 237 18.30 -16.66 35.84
CA GLY A 237 18.23 -17.53 37.02
C GLY A 237 17.82 -18.96 36.68
N LYS A 238 16.73 -19.44 37.29
CA LYS A 238 16.20 -20.81 37.11
C LYS A 238 14.93 -20.88 36.24
N HIS A 239 14.68 -19.93 35.34
CA HIS A 239 13.52 -19.99 34.42
C HIS A 239 13.43 -21.32 33.66
N ASP A 240 14.55 -21.84 33.16
CA ASP A 240 14.62 -23.10 32.42
C ASP A 240 14.00 -24.28 33.17
N ARG A 241 14.22 -24.32 34.49
CA ARG A 241 13.71 -25.41 35.34
C ARG A 241 12.20 -25.41 35.45
N HIS A 242 11.58 -24.23 35.38
CA HIS A 242 10.15 -24.04 35.57
C HIS A 242 9.39 -24.01 34.24
N VAL A 243 9.96 -23.40 33.20
CA VAL A 243 9.30 -23.21 31.91
C VAL A 243 9.56 -24.40 30.97
N ASN A 244 10.81 -24.89 30.91
CA ASN A 244 11.23 -25.96 30.01
C ASN A 244 11.31 -27.35 30.67
N GLY A 245 10.96 -27.45 31.96
CA GLY A 245 10.70 -28.74 32.59
C GLY A 245 11.93 -29.58 32.97
N LEU A 246 13.09 -28.98 33.27
CA LEU A 246 14.27 -29.67 33.84
C LEU A 246 14.06 -30.16 35.30
N GLY A 247 12.87 -30.65 35.62
CA GLY A 247 12.43 -30.99 36.96
C GLY A 247 11.16 -31.82 37.00
N ILE A 248 9.98 -31.22 36.81
CA ILE A 248 8.69 -31.93 37.05
C ILE A 248 7.50 -31.36 36.22
N LEU A 249 7.49 -30.06 35.84
CA LEU A 249 6.35 -29.39 35.15
C LEU A 249 6.83 -28.26 34.21
N SER A 250 6.17 -28.10 33.06
CA SER A 250 6.28 -26.92 32.18
C SER A 250 5.22 -25.90 32.57
N LEU A 251 5.62 -24.87 33.30
CA LEU A 251 4.73 -23.82 33.81
C LEU A 251 4.63 -22.66 32.83
N ALA A 252 3.42 -22.16 32.64
CA ALA A 252 3.18 -20.92 31.92
C ALA A 252 3.76 -19.73 32.70
N CYS A 253 4.18 -18.68 31.98
CA CYS A 253 4.72 -17.46 32.59
C CYS A 253 3.75 -16.85 33.62
N THR A 254 2.45 -16.93 33.34
CA THR A 254 1.36 -16.40 34.18
C THR A 254 1.20 -17.09 35.54
N VAL A 255 1.85 -18.23 35.75
CA VAL A 255 1.93 -18.88 37.07
C VAL A 255 2.76 -18.04 38.04
N CYS A 256 3.82 -17.40 37.52
CA CYS A 256 4.75 -16.61 38.32
C CYS A 256 4.53 -15.11 38.15
N HIS A 257 4.13 -14.67 36.96
CA HIS A 257 3.99 -13.27 36.60
C HIS A 257 2.52 -12.85 36.50
N ASP A 258 2.20 -11.75 37.14
CA ASP A 258 0.88 -11.11 37.08
C ASP A 258 0.80 -10.20 35.85
N THR A 259 -0.10 -10.51 34.92
CA THR A 259 -0.24 -9.77 33.66
C THR A 259 -0.67 -8.32 33.88
N GLY A 260 -1.44 -8.03 34.93
CA GLY A 260 -1.78 -6.67 35.33
C GLY A 260 -0.57 -5.86 35.76
N LYS A 261 0.34 -6.47 36.55
CA LYS A 261 1.61 -5.85 36.93
C LYS A 261 2.57 -5.69 35.75
N VAL A 262 2.63 -6.67 34.83
CA VAL A 262 3.42 -6.58 33.59
C VAL A 262 2.94 -5.41 32.74
N ALA A 263 1.63 -5.28 32.53
CA ALA A 263 1.03 -4.30 31.63
C ALA A 263 1.31 -2.83 32.00
N VAL A 264 1.64 -2.54 33.26
CA VAL A 264 1.94 -1.17 33.74
C VAL A 264 3.06 -0.51 32.94
N ASN A 265 4.11 -1.27 32.62
CA ASN A 265 5.30 -0.74 31.94
C ASN A 265 5.60 -1.41 30.59
N HIS A 266 5.06 -2.62 30.31
CA HIS A 266 5.45 -3.42 29.14
C HIS A 266 5.43 -2.64 27.82
N PHE A 267 4.35 -1.91 27.54
CA PHE A 267 4.16 -1.18 26.28
C PHE A 267 4.37 0.34 26.41
N LYS A 268 5.04 0.78 27.48
CA LYS A 268 5.13 2.20 27.77
C LYS A 268 6.19 2.88 26.91
N HIS A 269 7.39 2.32 26.75
CA HIS A 269 8.47 2.93 25.97
C HIS A 269 9.09 1.93 24.99
N LEU A 270 8.33 1.64 23.93
CA LEU A 270 8.72 0.71 22.87
C LEU A 270 9.91 1.19 22.04
N ASP A 271 10.25 2.47 22.15
CA ASP A 271 11.38 3.14 21.51
C ASP A 271 12.71 2.93 22.25
N THR A 272 12.70 2.17 23.35
CA THR A 272 13.90 1.87 24.14
C THR A 272 14.16 0.37 24.20
N ALA A 273 15.44 -0.01 24.31
CA ALA A 273 15.82 -1.43 24.37
C ALA A 273 15.50 -2.09 25.72
N LEU A 274 15.42 -1.34 26.81
CA LEU A 274 15.23 -1.87 28.17
C LEU A 274 13.79 -1.62 28.63
N LEU A 275 13.17 -2.62 29.27
CA LEU A 275 11.88 -2.45 29.92
C LEU A 275 12.03 -1.58 31.19
N GLU A 276 11.05 -0.71 31.47
CA GLU A 276 11.04 0.07 32.71
C GLU A 276 10.78 -0.79 33.95
N GLY A 277 11.71 -0.69 34.89
CA GLY A 277 11.58 -1.27 36.22
C GLY A 277 12.12 -2.70 36.33
N PRO A 278 12.18 -3.24 37.55
CA PRO A 278 12.75 -4.56 37.76
C PRO A 278 11.74 -5.66 37.37
N ALA A 279 12.21 -6.71 36.71
CA ALA A 279 11.38 -7.87 36.36
C ALA A 279 10.71 -8.52 37.58
N SER A 280 11.29 -8.40 38.78
CA SER A 280 10.68 -8.91 40.01
C SER A 280 9.40 -8.18 40.41
N ALA A 281 9.16 -6.96 39.94
CA ALA A 281 7.93 -6.21 40.22
C ALA A 281 6.70 -6.79 39.50
N THR A 282 6.90 -7.66 38.51
CA THR A 282 5.81 -8.30 37.78
C THR A 282 5.37 -9.62 38.41
N LEU A 283 6.02 -10.08 39.48
CA LEU A 283 5.70 -11.35 40.12
C LEU A 283 4.35 -11.29 40.86
N ASN A 284 3.65 -12.42 40.86
CA ASN A 284 2.50 -12.64 41.70
C ASN A 284 2.94 -12.66 43.19
N ASP A 285 2.16 -12.04 44.07
CA ASP A 285 2.52 -11.91 45.49
C ASP A 285 2.63 -13.28 46.17
N SER A 286 1.89 -14.28 45.67
CA SER A 286 1.96 -15.67 46.15
C SER A 286 3.32 -16.36 45.96
N ILE A 287 4.21 -15.81 45.12
CA ILE A 287 5.58 -16.31 44.94
C ILE A 287 6.47 -15.97 46.15
N ASN A 288 6.12 -14.94 46.94
CA ASN A 288 6.88 -14.45 48.09
C ASN A 288 8.39 -14.28 47.78
N TYR A 289 8.71 -13.64 46.65
CA TYR A 289 10.09 -13.39 46.25
C TYR A 289 10.71 -12.24 47.04
N ASN A 290 11.86 -12.48 47.67
CA ASN A 290 12.55 -11.48 48.50
C ASN A 290 13.76 -10.80 47.81
N GLY A 291 13.93 -10.98 46.50
CA GLY A 291 15.09 -10.49 45.74
C GLY A 291 16.21 -11.52 45.55
N THR A 292 16.18 -12.64 46.28
CA THR A 292 17.18 -13.72 46.13
C THR A 292 16.56 -15.12 46.10
N SER A 293 15.46 -15.32 46.83
CA SER A 293 14.77 -16.59 46.99
C SER A 293 13.25 -16.44 46.97
N CYS A 294 12.53 -17.54 46.76
CA CYS A 294 11.07 -17.61 46.81
C CYS A 294 10.60 -18.78 47.68
N SER A 295 9.39 -18.65 48.24
CA SER A 295 8.72 -19.70 49.02
C SER A 295 7.21 -19.65 48.76
N ASN A 296 6.62 -20.73 48.28
CA ASN A 296 5.23 -20.77 47.86
C ASN A 296 4.61 -22.18 48.02
N ALA A 297 3.41 -22.41 47.48
CA ALA A 297 2.74 -23.70 47.55
C ALA A 297 3.51 -24.85 46.86
N CYS A 298 4.35 -24.56 45.87
CA CYS A 298 5.19 -25.55 45.19
C CYS A 298 6.46 -25.87 45.99
N HIS A 299 6.99 -24.89 46.74
CA HIS A 299 8.18 -25.02 47.58
C HIS A 299 7.94 -24.34 48.93
N THR A 300 7.55 -25.13 49.93
CA THR A 300 7.26 -24.67 51.30
C THR A 300 8.49 -24.15 52.04
N GLU A 301 9.68 -24.66 51.67
CA GLU A 301 10.97 -24.12 52.09
C GLU A 301 11.47 -23.10 51.06
N SER A 302 12.14 -22.04 51.54
CA SER A 302 12.75 -21.02 50.68
C SER A 302 13.80 -21.63 49.72
N ARG A 303 13.68 -21.36 48.42
CA ARG A 303 14.62 -21.82 47.37
C ARG A 303 15.29 -20.65 46.68
N SER A 304 16.59 -20.77 46.40
CA SER A 304 17.35 -19.77 45.62
C SER A 304 16.81 -19.65 44.20
N TRP A 305 16.64 -18.41 43.73
CA TRP A 305 16.32 -18.10 42.34
C TRP A 305 17.57 -17.99 41.45
N LYS A 306 18.72 -17.68 42.04
CA LYS A 306 20.01 -17.62 41.35
C LYS A 306 20.64 -19.01 41.28
#